data_AF-A0A7S4NS90-F1
#
_entry.id   AF-A0A7S4NS90-F1
#
_cell.length_a   1.000
_cell.length_b   1.000
_cell.length_c   1.000
_cell.angle_alpha   90.00
_cell.angle_beta   90.00
_cell.angle_gamma   90.00
#
_symmetry.space_group_name_H-M   'P 1'
#
loop_
_entity.id
_entity.type
_entity.pdbx_description
1 polymer ?
#
loop_
_entity_poly.entity_id
_entity_poly.type
_entity_poly.pdbx_seq_one_letter_code
_entity_poly.pdbx_strand_id
1 'polypeptide(L)'
;MDVIRAIVNVEGCPPMRYGTYASPHYPNDTCVDTIDVISMNGYPGWYPPHNGQSPIPELYWHNLTQWAATTYPNKPITMSETGGGAVYEWDNKTAPLTRWSQQWQAFLVMNDAAFGKASDLVSGLSLWQFCDTKADDSDTKSCGSCVYNQSTSPGYPTNMTLPWNCAYIDVTCQRPGGENHKGIVDAWRRTKRAFDVVSKLFE
;
A
#
# COMPACT_ATOMS: atom_id res chain seq x y z
N MET A 1 11.46 1.41 33.16
CA MET A 1 11.10 0.80 31.87
C MET A 1 11.85 1.56 30.80
N ASP A 2 13.12 1.19 30.60
CA ASP A 2 13.98 1.76 29.58
C ASP A 2 13.73 0.99 28.27
N VAL A 3 12.58 1.24 27.66
CA VAL A 3 12.28 0.70 26.33
C VAL A 3 12.97 1.60 25.32
N ILE A 4 14.15 1.13 24.89
CA ILE A 4 14.86 1.43 23.64
C ILE A 4 14.34 2.71 22.92
N ARG A 5 14.79 3.88 23.37
CA ARG A 5 14.95 5.03 22.47
C ARG A 5 16.17 4.73 21.59
N ALA A 6 15.97 3.92 20.56
CA ALA A 6 16.84 3.94 19.38
C ALA A 6 16.25 4.88 18.32
N ILE A 7 15.61 5.98 18.74
CA ILE A 7 15.73 7.20 17.95
C ILE A 7 17.23 7.49 17.97
N VAL A 8 17.86 7.58 16.80
CA VAL A 8 19.31 7.80 16.65
C VAL A 8 19.69 9.11 17.33
N ASN A 9 19.84 9.08 18.66
CA ASN A 9 20.35 10.14 19.48
C ASN A 9 21.85 9.99 19.43
N VAL A 10 22.47 10.72 18.50
CA VAL A 10 23.91 10.93 18.56
C VAL A 10 24.17 11.80 19.78
N GLU A 11 24.87 11.27 20.79
CA GLU A 11 25.23 12.02 22.00
C GLU A 11 25.86 13.38 21.63
N GLY A 12 25.36 14.45 22.24
CA GLY A 12 25.86 15.81 22.03
C GLY A 12 25.25 16.58 20.85
N CYS A 13 24.33 16.01 20.07
CA CYS A 13 23.59 16.72 19.02
C CYS A 13 22.08 16.69 19.30
N PRO A 14 21.40 17.84 19.50
CA PRO A 14 19.96 17.84 19.60
C PRO A 14 19.34 17.29 18.30
N PRO A 15 18.29 16.47 18.37
CA PRO A 15 17.69 15.88 17.17
C PRO A 15 17.15 16.99 16.26
N MET A 16 17.74 17.12 15.06
CA MET A 16 17.28 18.05 14.03
C MET A 16 16.20 17.45 13.11
N ARG A 17 15.77 16.22 13.38
CA ARG A 17 14.78 15.46 12.59
C ARG A 17 13.81 14.74 13.51
N TYR A 18 12.57 14.65 13.07
CA TYR A 18 11.54 13.85 13.74
C TYR A 18 11.83 12.35 13.60
N GLY A 19 11.66 11.61 14.70
CA GLY A 19 11.68 10.15 14.75
C GLY A 19 10.29 9.55 14.60
N THR A 20 10.19 8.45 13.85
CA THR A 20 8.95 7.67 13.67
C THR A 20 9.26 6.20 13.34
N TYR A 21 8.25 5.34 13.37
CA TYR A 21 8.24 4.01 12.77
C TYR A 21 6.84 3.75 12.19
N ALA A 22 6.76 2.92 11.16
CA ALA A 22 5.50 2.55 10.53
C ALA A 22 4.81 1.42 11.32
N SER A 23 3.65 1.71 11.91
CA SER A 23 2.91 0.76 12.75
C SER A 23 1.67 0.19 12.04
N PRO A 24 1.46 -1.14 12.05
CA PRO A 24 0.20 -1.75 11.64
C PRO A 24 -0.79 -1.95 12.82
N HIS A 25 -0.45 -1.50 14.03
CA HIS A 25 -1.11 -1.93 15.27
C HIS A 25 -2.14 -0.93 15.81
N TYR A 26 -2.81 -0.14 14.97
CA TYR A 26 -3.94 0.70 15.41
C TYR A 26 -5.09 -0.15 16.01
N PRO A 27 -5.69 0.23 17.17
CA PRO A 27 -5.31 1.29 18.12
C PRO A 27 -4.42 0.81 19.29
N ASN A 28 -3.87 -0.39 19.21
CA ASN A 28 -3.24 -1.13 20.32
C ASN A 28 -1.72 -1.01 20.37
N ASP A 29 -1.10 -0.14 19.58
CA ASP A 29 0.35 0.06 19.60
C ASP A 29 0.78 0.76 20.91
N THR A 30 1.59 0.08 21.71
CA THR A 30 2.05 0.54 23.02
C THR A 30 3.28 1.46 22.94
N CYS A 31 3.89 1.61 21.77
CA CYS A 31 5.13 2.35 21.56
C CYS A 31 4.89 3.75 20.96
N VAL A 32 3.65 4.16 20.69
CA VAL A 32 3.32 5.45 20.03
C VAL A 32 3.77 6.65 20.88
N ASP A 33 3.85 6.50 22.20
CA ASP A 33 4.36 7.52 23.10
C ASP A 33 5.84 7.87 22.84
N THR A 34 6.61 6.96 22.24
CA THR A 34 8.07 7.10 22.09
C THR A 34 8.54 7.90 20.88
N ILE A 35 7.66 8.21 19.92
CA ILE A 35 7.97 8.85 18.62
C ILE A 35 7.48 10.29 18.53
N ASP A 36 8.04 11.07 17.61
CA ASP A 36 7.64 12.47 17.36
C ASP A 36 6.44 12.57 16.39
N VAL A 37 6.43 11.72 15.36
CA VAL A 37 5.39 11.65 14.32
C VAL A 37 4.76 10.27 14.36
N ILE A 38 3.44 10.18 14.39
CA ILE A 38 2.70 8.92 14.32
C ILE A 38 2.64 8.47 12.86
N SER A 39 3.06 7.26 12.55
CA SER A 39 3.01 6.71 11.19
C SER A 39 2.27 5.39 11.20
N MET A 40 1.13 5.33 10.52
CA MET A 40 0.23 4.17 10.55
C MET A 40 0.08 3.52 9.17
N ASN A 41 0.25 2.20 9.16
CA ASN A 41 0.00 1.33 8.01
C ASN A 41 -1.44 0.83 8.10
N GLY A 42 -2.27 1.19 7.13
CA GLY A 42 -3.69 0.84 7.10
C GLY A 42 -4.11 0.37 5.71
N TYR A 43 -4.80 -0.76 5.66
CA TYR A 43 -5.25 -1.39 4.41
C TYR A 43 -6.76 -1.67 4.39
N PRO A 44 -7.61 -0.66 4.68
CA PRO A 44 -9.06 -0.84 4.70
C PRO A 44 -9.56 -1.28 3.32
N GLY A 45 -10.48 -2.25 3.27
CA GLY A 45 -10.96 -2.82 2.01
C GLY A 45 -10.06 -3.90 1.40
N TRP A 46 -8.78 -3.99 1.79
CA TRP A 46 -7.84 -4.97 1.21
C TRP A 46 -7.63 -6.21 2.08
N TYR A 47 -7.30 -6.03 3.36
CA TYR A 47 -7.10 -7.14 4.30
C TYR A 47 -8.27 -7.31 5.28
N PRO A 48 -8.48 -8.54 5.83
CA PRO A 48 -9.42 -8.75 6.93
C PRO A 48 -9.12 -7.81 8.12
N PRO A 49 -10.14 -7.43 8.91
CA PRO A 49 -11.55 -7.84 8.81
C PRO A 49 -12.36 -7.07 7.76
N HIS A 50 -11.69 -6.21 6.99
CA HIS A 50 -12.29 -5.22 6.10
C HIS A 50 -12.20 -5.62 4.62
N ASN A 51 -11.77 -6.82 4.28
CA ASN A 51 -11.61 -7.26 2.91
C ASN A 51 -12.96 -7.31 2.16
N GLY A 52 -13.05 -6.62 1.02
CA GLY A 52 -14.21 -6.73 0.12
C GLY A 52 -15.50 -6.05 0.60
N GLN A 53 -15.47 -5.22 1.64
CA GLN A 53 -16.61 -4.38 2.04
C GLN A 53 -16.37 -2.92 1.61
N SER A 54 -17.46 -2.18 1.35
CA SER A 54 -17.46 -0.80 0.86
C SER A 54 -18.64 -0.01 1.47
N PRO A 55 -18.46 1.28 1.85
CA PRO A 55 -17.20 2.00 1.97
C PRO A 55 -16.55 1.75 3.34
N ILE A 56 -15.31 1.29 3.36
CA ILE A 56 -14.50 1.13 4.59
C ILE A 56 -13.35 2.14 4.70
N PRO A 57 -12.67 2.55 3.59
CA PRO A 57 -11.49 3.40 3.70
C PRO A 57 -11.66 4.67 4.52
N GLU A 58 -12.66 5.49 4.16
CA GLU A 58 -12.90 6.78 4.82
C GLU A 58 -13.22 6.62 6.31
N LEU A 59 -14.12 5.71 6.67
CA LEU A 59 -14.50 5.48 8.07
C LEU A 59 -13.32 4.95 8.91
N TYR A 60 -12.53 4.04 8.35
CA TYR A 60 -11.34 3.50 9.02
C TYR A 60 -10.35 4.63 9.32
N TRP A 61 -10.00 5.42 8.31
CA TRP A 61 -9.03 6.50 8.47
C TRP A 61 -9.56 7.65 9.31
N HIS A 62 -10.86 7.96 9.23
CA HIS A 62 -11.52 8.91 10.12
C HIS A 62 -11.37 8.49 11.59
N ASN A 63 -11.74 7.25 11.92
CA ASN A 63 -11.63 6.75 13.30
C ASN A 63 -10.18 6.73 13.79
N LEU A 64 -9.25 6.31 12.94
CA LEU A 64 -7.83 6.24 13.27
C LEU A 64 -7.23 7.63 13.53
N THR A 65 -7.50 8.60 12.66
CA THR A 65 -6.98 9.97 12.82
C THR A 65 -7.63 10.69 14.01
N GLN A 66 -8.92 10.46 14.27
CA GLN A 66 -9.59 10.98 15.45
C GLN A 66 -9.03 10.41 16.76
N TRP A 67 -8.76 9.09 16.79
CA TRP A 67 -8.09 8.46 17.93
C TRP A 67 -6.71 9.11 18.16
N ALA A 68 -5.91 9.27 17.11
CA ALA A 68 -4.59 9.87 17.23
C ALA A 68 -4.66 11.32 17.73
N ALA A 69 -5.58 12.14 17.19
CA ALA A 69 -5.77 13.52 17.60
C ALA A 69 -6.26 13.63 19.05
N THR A 70 -7.06 12.68 19.54
CA THR A 70 -7.59 12.69 20.90
C THR A 70 -6.57 12.18 21.91
N THR A 71 -5.85 11.10 21.59
CA THR A 71 -4.88 10.45 22.49
C THR A 71 -3.52 11.16 22.49
N TYR A 72 -3.12 11.71 21.34
CA TYR A 72 -1.80 12.33 21.13
C TYR A 72 -1.93 13.71 20.44
N PRO A 73 -2.61 14.69 21.06
CA PRO A 73 -3.04 15.93 20.40
C PRO A 73 -1.91 16.80 19.82
N ASN A 74 -0.66 16.60 20.27
CA ASN A 74 0.51 17.37 19.83
C ASN A 74 1.40 16.61 18.84
N LYS A 75 1.03 15.40 18.42
CA LYS A 75 1.83 14.60 17.48
C LYS A 75 1.17 14.58 16.10
N PRO A 76 1.84 15.02 15.03
CA PRO A 76 1.33 14.86 13.68
C PRO A 76 1.16 13.37 13.34
N ILE A 77 0.18 13.04 12.50
CA ILE A 77 -0.06 11.68 12.02
C ILE A 77 0.10 11.59 10.50
N THR A 78 0.70 10.49 10.05
CA THR A 78 0.84 10.13 8.65
C THR A 78 0.21 8.78 8.35
N MET A 79 -0.32 8.65 7.14
CA MET A 79 -0.69 7.39 6.53
C MET A 79 0.55 6.83 5.84
N SER A 80 1.37 6.06 6.57
CA SER A 80 2.68 5.61 6.07
C SER A 80 2.58 4.47 5.05
N GLU A 81 1.49 3.70 5.09
CA GLU A 81 1.15 2.75 4.03
C GLU A 81 -0.35 2.65 3.87
N THR A 82 -0.81 2.65 2.61
CA THR A 82 -2.19 2.30 2.27
C THR A 82 -2.32 1.88 0.81
N GLY A 83 -3.43 1.23 0.45
CA GLY A 83 -3.73 0.82 -0.91
C GLY A 83 -4.21 -0.63 -1.05
N GLY A 84 -4.12 -1.16 -2.26
CA GLY A 84 -4.59 -2.49 -2.62
C GLY A 84 -3.83 -3.07 -3.79
N GLY A 85 -3.91 -4.40 -3.96
CA GLY A 85 -3.23 -5.09 -5.04
C GLY A 85 -4.08 -5.15 -6.31
N ALA A 86 -3.45 -5.04 -7.47
CA ALA A 86 -4.04 -5.39 -8.75
C ALA A 86 -3.04 -6.04 -9.71
N VAL A 87 -3.49 -7.11 -10.37
CA VAL A 87 -2.77 -7.69 -11.51
C VAL A 87 -2.96 -6.76 -12.71
N TYR A 88 -1.86 -6.37 -13.36
CA TYR A 88 -1.90 -5.41 -14.48
C TYR A 88 -2.81 -5.89 -15.61
N GLU A 89 -2.79 -7.16 -15.96
CA GLU A 89 -3.59 -7.71 -17.05
C GLU A 89 -5.09 -7.86 -16.68
N TRP A 90 -5.47 -7.73 -15.40
CA TRP A 90 -6.85 -7.92 -14.94
C TRP A 90 -7.65 -6.61 -14.86
N ASP A 91 -7.99 -6.09 -16.04
CA ASP A 91 -8.90 -4.94 -16.22
C ASP A 91 -10.38 -5.42 -16.25
N ASN A 92 -10.93 -5.84 -15.10
CA ASN A 92 -12.33 -6.29 -15.03
C ASN A 92 -13.30 -5.09 -14.91
N LYS A 93 -13.91 -4.71 -16.04
CA LYS A 93 -14.90 -3.62 -16.08
C LYS A 93 -16.31 -4.03 -15.59
N THR A 94 -16.53 -5.31 -15.29
CA THR A 94 -17.84 -5.84 -14.91
C THR A 94 -18.04 -5.79 -13.40
N ALA A 95 -19.21 -5.31 -12.97
CA ALA A 95 -19.60 -5.34 -11.56
C ALA A 95 -19.92 -6.78 -11.10
N PRO A 96 -19.64 -7.14 -9.82
CA PRO A 96 -19.06 -6.31 -8.77
C PRO A 96 -17.54 -6.14 -8.91
N LEU A 97 -17.03 -5.04 -8.35
CA LEU A 97 -15.57 -4.84 -8.24
C LEU A 97 -14.96 -6.01 -7.46
N THR A 98 -13.93 -6.62 -8.04
CA THR A 98 -13.34 -7.85 -7.49
C THR A 98 -11.91 -7.61 -7.04
N ARG A 99 -11.53 -8.14 -5.87
CA ARG A 99 -10.16 -8.08 -5.37
C ARG A 99 -9.16 -8.56 -6.44
N TRP A 100 -8.02 -7.89 -6.53
CA TRP A 100 -6.97 -8.06 -7.56
C TRP A 100 -7.27 -7.50 -8.96
N SER A 101 -8.50 -7.02 -9.23
CA SER A 101 -8.76 -6.24 -10.44
C SER A 101 -8.21 -4.82 -10.31
N GLN A 102 -7.84 -4.21 -11.44
CA GLN A 102 -7.41 -2.81 -11.48
C GLN A 102 -8.49 -1.84 -10.96
N GLN A 103 -9.76 -2.15 -11.18
CA GLN A 103 -10.89 -1.36 -10.72
C GLN A 103 -10.99 -1.32 -9.20
N TRP A 104 -10.80 -2.47 -8.55
CA TRP A 104 -10.83 -2.54 -7.09
C TRP A 104 -9.66 -1.78 -6.48
N GLN A 105 -8.45 -1.94 -7.02
CA GLN A 105 -7.30 -1.15 -6.60
C GLN A 105 -7.56 0.35 -6.77
N ALA A 106 -8.05 0.79 -7.93
CA ALA A 106 -8.35 2.19 -8.18
C ALA A 106 -9.40 2.73 -7.20
N PHE A 107 -10.42 1.93 -6.86
CA PHE A 107 -11.42 2.30 -5.86
C PHE A 107 -10.79 2.50 -4.48
N LEU A 108 -10.01 1.55 -3.97
CA LEU A 108 -9.38 1.68 -2.64
C LEU A 108 -8.44 2.88 -2.61
N VAL A 109 -7.50 2.93 -3.55
CA VAL A 109 -6.46 3.97 -3.61
C VAL A 109 -7.06 5.36 -3.77
N MET A 110 -8.11 5.54 -4.58
CA MET A 110 -8.81 6.82 -4.70
C MET A 110 -9.38 7.28 -3.35
N ASN A 111 -10.06 6.39 -2.62
CA ASN A 111 -10.69 6.75 -1.36
C ASN A 111 -9.65 7.02 -0.25
N ASP A 112 -8.62 6.18 -0.15
CA ASP A 112 -7.51 6.39 0.78
C ASP A 112 -6.81 7.73 0.51
N ALA A 113 -6.48 8.00 -0.75
CA ALA A 113 -5.78 9.22 -1.13
C ALA A 113 -6.64 10.48 -0.99
N ALA A 114 -7.93 10.40 -1.34
CA ALA A 114 -8.87 11.51 -1.18
C ALA A 114 -9.02 11.89 0.30
N PHE A 115 -9.13 10.91 1.20
CA PHE A 115 -9.13 11.15 2.64
C PHE A 115 -7.83 11.81 3.11
N GLY A 116 -6.69 11.21 2.75
CA GLY A 116 -5.37 11.73 3.16
C GLY A 116 -5.09 13.14 2.67
N LYS A 117 -5.60 13.52 1.49
CA LYS A 117 -5.48 14.88 0.94
C LYS A 117 -6.43 15.89 1.59
N ALA A 118 -7.64 15.48 1.94
CA ALA A 118 -8.69 16.38 2.44
C ALA A 118 -8.68 16.58 3.96
N SER A 119 -8.07 15.66 4.72
CA SER A 119 -8.09 15.69 6.18
C SER A 119 -7.04 16.64 6.75
N ASP A 120 -7.47 17.65 7.52
CA ASP A 120 -6.58 18.54 8.27
C ASP A 120 -5.79 17.82 9.38
N LEU A 121 -6.17 16.59 9.74
CA LEU A 121 -5.47 15.77 10.72
C LEU A 121 -4.28 15.03 10.12
N VAL A 122 -4.26 14.80 8.80
CA VAL A 122 -3.23 14.01 8.13
C VAL A 122 -2.10 14.91 7.65
N SER A 123 -0.90 14.68 8.18
CA SER A 123 0.32 15.44 7.83
C SER A 123 1.08 14.84 6.64
N GLY A 124 0.71 13.65 6.17
CA GLY A 124 1.37 13.00 5.04
C GLY A 124 0.75 11.66 4.67
N LEU A 125 0.92 11.28 3.41
CA LEU A 125 0.44 10.03 2.82
C LEU A 125 1.55 9.38 1.99
N SER A 126 1.76 8.08 2.18
CA SER A 126 2.58 7.23 1.32
C SER A 126 1.74 6.05 0.85
N LEU A 127 1.43 6.02 -0.46
CA LEU A 127 0.78 4.87 -1.06
C LEU A 127 1.77 3.70 -1.06
N TRP A 128 1.31 2.55 -0.57
CA TRP A 128 2.02 1.30 -0.74
C TRP A 128 1.53 0.64 -2.03
N GLN A 129 2.30 0.63 -3.10
CA GLN A 129 3.69 1.13 -3.26
C GLN A 129 3.85 1.75 -4.64
N PHE A 130 5.04 2.26 -4.95
CA PHE A 130 5.31 2.84 -6.27
C PHE A 130 5.09 1.82 -7.40
N CYS A 131 5.83 0.72 -7.41
CA CYS A 131 5.78 -0.32 -8.44
C CYS A 131 5.58 -1.72 -7.83
N ASP A 132 5.12 -2.67 -8.65
CA ASP A 132 5.14 -4.08 -8.23
C ASP A 132 6.57 -4.55 -7.97
N THR A 133 6.72 -5.42 -6.97
CA THR A 133 8.01 -5.94 -6.52
C THR A 133 7.94 -7.44 -6.33
N LYS A 134 9.08 -8.12 -6.52
CA LYS A 134 9.22 -9.52 -6.10
C LYS A 134 9.00 -9.61 -4.59
N ALA A 135 8.23 -10.61 -4.19
CA ALA A 135 8.10 -11.01 -2.79
C ALA A 135 9.33 -11.84 -2.37
N ASP A 136 9.32 -12.37 -1.15
CA ASP A 136 10.41 -13.23 -0.70
C ASP A 136 10.43 -14.60 -1.42
N ASP A 137 11.51 -15.35 -1.23
CA ASP A 137 11.70 -16.66 -1.86
C ASP A 137 10.61 -17.67 -1.45
N SER A 138 10.05 -17.53 -0.25
CA SER A 138 9.00 -18.43 0.26
C SER A 138 7.65 -18.16 -0.40
N ASP A 139 7.31 -16.90 -0.58
CA ASP A 139 6.15 -16.43 -1.33
C ASP A 139 6.28 -16.86 -2.81
N THR A 140 7.46 -16.69 -3.40
CA THR A 140 7.72 -17.12 -4.78
C THR A 140 7.60 -18.63 -4.95
N LYS A 141 8.12 -19.41 -4.00
CA LYS A 141 8.02 -20.88 -4.03
C LYS A 141 6.59 -21.37 -3.87
N SER A 142 5.80 -20.71 -3.03
CA SER A 142 4.43 -21.14 -2.69
C SER A 142 3.39 -20.68 -3.70
N CYS A 143 3.51 -19.45 -4.21
CA CYS A 143 2.54 -18.86 -5.16
C CYS A 143 2.95 -19.00 -6.63
N GLY A 144 4.12 -19.57 -6.90
CA GLY A 144 4.65 -19.77 -8.25
C GLY A 144 4.96 -18.45 -8.96
N SER A 145 5.13 -18.53 -10.27
CA SER A 145 5.35 -17.36 -11.14
C SER A 145 4.15 -17.15 -12.05
N CYS A 146 4.04 -15.95 -12.60
CA CYS A 146 3.14 -15.72 -13.72
C CYS A 146 3.47 -16.67 -14.89
N VAL A 147 2.43 -17.22 -15.52
CA VAL A 147 2.56 -17.93 -16.79
C VAL A 147 2.54 -16.90 -17.91
N TYR A 148 3.67 -16.74 -18.60
CA TYR A 148 3.80 -15.86 -19.76
C TYR A 148 3.53 -16.62 -21.06
N ASN A 149 2.98 -15.91 -22.05
CA ASN A 149 2.77 -16.43 -23.40
C ASN A 149 3.67 -15.68 -24.40
N GLN A 150 4.42 -16.41 -25.23
CA GLN A 150 5.28 -15.81 -26.27
C GLN A 150 4.50 -14.95 -27.27
N SER A 151 3.25 -15.30 -27.59
CA SER A 151 2.45 -14.53 -28.55
C SER A 151 2.08 -13.13 -28.03
N THR A 152 2.04 -12.94 -26.71
CA THR A 152 1.72 -11.67 -26.06
C THR A 152 2.91 -11.04 -25.34
N SER A 153 4.06 -11.73 -25.27
CA SER A 153 5.27 -11.30 -24.56
C SER A 153 6.47 -11.34 -25.51
N PRO A 154 6.69 -10.30 -26.31
CA PRO A 154 7.79 -10.25 -27.27
C PRO A 154 9.14 -10.51 -26.58
N GLY A 155 9.81 -11.58 -26.99
CA GLY A 155 11.13 -11.92 -26.48
C GLY A 155 11.16 -12.67 -25.14
N TYR A 156 10.02 -13.04 -24.56
CA TYR A 156 10.00 -14.00 -23.45
C TYR A 156 10.57 -15.38 -23.91
N PRO A 157 11.43 -16.05 -23.12
CA PRO A 157 11.92 -15.68 -21.78
C PRO A 157 13.30 -14.99 -21.76
N THR A 158 13.89 -14.66 -22.91
CA THR A 158 15.32 -14.29 -23.02
C THR A 158 15.58 -12.79 -23.15
N ASN A 159 14.60 -12.01 -23.58
CA ASN A 159 14.72 -10.58 -23.79
C ASN A 159 13.89 -9.81 -22.76
N MET A 160 14.58 -9.14 -21.84
CA MET A 160 14.00 -8.31 -20.78
C MET A 160 13.99 -6.81 -21.12
N THR A 161 14.19 -6.42 -22.39
CA THR A 161 14.08 -5.00 -22.80
C THR A 161 12.64 -4.60 -23.12
N LEU A 162 11.73 -5.57 -23.23
CA LEU A 162 10.32 -5.36 -23.53
C LEU A 162 9.45 -6.01 -22.45
N PRO A 163 8.29 -5.41 -22.13
CA PRO A 163 7.41 -5.95 -21.11
C PRO A 163 6.81 -7.29 -21.52
N TRP A 164 6.68 -8.18 -20.54
CA TRP A 164 6.01 -9.47 -20.71
C TRP A 164 4.60 -9.38 -20.13
N ASN A 165 3.62 -9.91 -20.88
CA ASN A 165 2.23 -9.92 -20.47
C ASN A 165 1.91 -11.22 -19.74
N CYS A 166 1.35 -11.07 -18.54
CA CYS A 166 0.94 -12.20 -17.76
C CYS A 166 -0.31 -12.86 -18.35
N ALA A 167 -0.19 -14.09 -18.85
CA ALA A 167 -1.32 -14.81 -19.43
C ALA A 167 -2.18 -15.51 -18.37
N TYR A 168 -1.56 -15.98 -17.29
CA TYR A 168 -2.26 -16.56 -16.15
C TYR A 168 -1.47 -16.37 -14.86
N ILE A 169 -2.19 -16.06 -13.78
CA ILE A 169 -1.66 -15.93 -12.44
C ILE A 169 -2.72 -16.38 -11.43
N ASP A 170 -2.31 -17.14 -10.42
CA ASP A 170 -3.23 -17.58 -9.37
C ASP A 170 -3.41 -16.46 -8.32
N VAL A 171 -4.52 -15.74 -8.46
CA VAL A 171 -4.93 -14.66 -7.56
C VAL A 171 -5.48 -15.14 -6.22
N THR A 172 -5.69 -16.46 -6.05
CA THR A 172 -6.10 -17.03 -4.76
C THR A 172 -4.94 -17.17 -3.79
N CYS A 173 -3.69 -17.12 -4.29
CA CYS A 173 -2.51 -17.10 -3.45
C CYS A 173 -2.28 -15.73 -2.77
N GLN A 174 -1.54 -15.71 -1.67
CA GLN A 174 -1.27 -14.48 -0.89
C GLN A 174 -0.41 -13.46 -1.66
N ARG A 175 0.50 -13.96 -2.51
CA ARG A 175 1.37 -13.20 -3.42
C ARG A 175 1.27 -13.79 -4.83
N PRO A 176 0.22 -13.49 -5.59
CA PRO A 176 0.08 -14.01 -6.95
C PRO A 176 1.39 -13.82 -7.73
N GLY A 177 1.91 -14.88 -8.36
CA GLY A 177 3.17 -14.83 -9.11
C GLY A 177 4.44 -14.55 -8.30
N GLY A 178 4.39 -14.69 -6.97
CA GLY A 178 5.52 -14.38 -6.09
C GLY A 178 5.79 -12.89 -6.00
N GLU A 179 4.76 -12.06 -6.17
CA GLU A 179 4.89 -10.60 -6.29
C GLU A 179 3.96 -9.85 -5.34
N ASN A 180 4.39 -8.65 -4.94
CA ASN A 180 3.56 -7.67 -4.27
C ASN A 180 2.95 -6.72 -5.30
N HIS A 181 1.74 -7.04 -5.75
CA HIS A 181 1.04 -6.30 -6.82
C HIS A 181 0.36 -4.99 -6.40
N LYS A 182 0.82 -4.35 -5.32
CA LYS A 182 0.25 -3.09 -4.82
C LYS A 182 0.85 -1.85 -5.49
N GLY A 183 1.72 -2.03 -6.48
CA GLY A 183 2.24 -0.94 -7.27
C GLY A 183 1.13 -0.15 -7.95
N ILE A 184 1.28 1.17 -8.01
CA ILE A 184 0.48 2.05 -8.87
C ILE A 184 0.91 1.90 -10.34
N VAL A 185 2.17 1.49 -10.55
CA VAL A 185 2.67 0.92 -11.80
C VAL A 185 3.06 -0.55 -11.61
N ASP A 186 3.09 -1.33 -12.67
CA ASP A 186 3.57 -2.72 -12.58
C ASP A 186 5.12 -2.80 -12.54
N ALA A 187 5.67 -4.02 -12.54
CA ALA A 187 7.11 -4.23 -12.51
C ALA A 187 7.83 -3.64 -13.73
N TRP A 188 7.13 -3.50 -14.87
CA TRP A 188 7.62 -2.88 -16.10
C TRP A 188 7.36 -1.37 -16.18
N ARG A 189 6.87 -0.75 -15.10
CA ARG A 189 6.51 0.68 -15.00
C ARG A 189 5.36 1.08 -15.93
N ARG A 190 4.53 0.12 -16.32
CA ARG A 190 3.26 0.38 -17.02
C ARG A 190 2.23 0.87 -16.00
N THR A 191 1.53 1.94 -16.33
CA THR A 191 0.55 2.57 -15.43
C THR A 191 -0.68 1.69 -15.26
N LYS A 192 -1.04 1.40 -14.01
CA LYS A 192 -2.36 0.82 -13.69
C LYS A 192 -3.40 1.93 -13.62
N ARG A 193 -4.67 1.56 -13.62
CA ARG A 193 -5.81 2.48 -13.46
C ARG A 193 -5.75 3.31 -12.19
N ALA A 194 -5.11 2.79 -11.14
CA ALA A 194 -4.84 3.53 -9.91
C ALA A 194 -3.95 4.77 -10.14
N PHE A 195 -3.07 4.75 -11.15
CA PHE A 195 -2.22 5.88 -11.50
C PHE A 195 -3.05 7.08 -11.96
N ASP A 196 -4.02 6.85 -12.85
CA ASP A 196 -4.86 7.91 -13.42
C ASP A 196 -5.74 8.59 -12.36
N VAL A 197 -6.18 7.84 -11.34
CA VAL A 197 -7.00 8.41 -10.26
C VAL A 197 -6.17 9.19 -9.25
N VAL A 198 -4.95 8.72 -8.94
CA VAL A 198 -4.05 9.40 -8.00
C VAL A 198 -3.44 10.65 -8.61
N SER A 199 -2.95 10.58 -9.86
CA SER A 199 -2.34 11.72 -10.54
C SER A 199 -3.27 12.94 -10.54
N LYS A 200 -4.51 12.77 -11.01
CA LYS A 200 -5.54 13.83 -11.02
C LYS A 200 -5.86 14.41 -9.64
N LEU A 201 -5.66 13.64 -8.58
CA LEU A 201 -5.94 14.10 -7.22
C LEU A 201 -4.84 15.03 -6.69
N PHE A 202 -3.60 14.86 -7.16
CA PHE A 202 -2.40 15.60 -6.72
C PHE A 202 -1.83 16.57 -7.79
N GLU A 203 -2.57 16.79 -8.88
CA GLU A 203 -2.31 17.84 -9.88
C GLU A 203 -2.55 19.26 -9.34
#